data_AF-A0A1V2UIG1-F1
#
_entry.id   AF-A0A1V2UIG1-F1
#
_cell.length_a   1.000
_cell.length_b   1.000
_cell.length_c   1.000
_cell.angle_alpha   90.00
_cell.angle_beta   90.00
_cell.angle_gamma   90.00
#
_symmetry.space_group_name_H-M   'P 1'
#
loop_
_entity.id
_entity.type
_entity.pdbx_description
1 polymer ?
#
loop_
_entity_poly.entity_id
_entity_poly.type
_entity_poly.pdbx_seq_one_letter_code
_entity_poly.pdbx_strand_id
1 'polypeptide(L)'
;MSDLAEYWRDVKPYLKERRKQHVKRMGDSATKNIKALGFEFTHYQSNHQFSINTHKGTIDYWGTTGTWIERKTKKRGKGLRSLRKYLELEDSK
;
A
#
# COMPACT_ATOMS: atom_id res chain seq x y z
N MET A 1 26.10 -25.49 21.87
CA MET A 1 25.96 -24.92 20.51
C MET A 1 25.05 -23.70 20.62
N SER A 2 25.67 -22.53 20.46
CA SER A 2 25.17 -21.15 20.28
C SER A 2 23.76 -20.77 20.76
N ASP A 3 23.71 -20.07 21.90
CA ASP A 3 22.61 -19.26 22.46
C ASP A 3 21.91 -18.36 21.40
N LEU A 4 22.67 -17.89 20.39
CA LEU A 4 22.12 -17.16 19.25
C LEU A 4 21.12 -17.98 18.42
N ALA A 5 21.30 -19.29 18.28
CA ALA A 5 20.41 -20.12 17.47
C ALA A 5 19.02 -20.26 18.11
N GLU A 6 18.96 -20.32 19.45
CA GLU A 6 17.72 -20.31 20.22
C GLU A 6 17.07 -18.92 20.21
N TYR A 7 17.85 -17.85 20.41
CA TYR A 7 17.36 -16.47 20.27
C TYR A 7 16.69 -16.22 18.90
N TRP A 8 17.33 -16.65 17.81
CA TRP A 8 16.75 -16.52 16.47
C TRP A 8 15.54 -17.43 16.22
N ARG A 9 15.38 -18.51 16.99
CA ARG A 9 14.24 -19.43 16.89
C ARG A 9 12.95 -18.77 17.36
N ASP A 10 13.03 -17.96 18.42
CA ASP A 10 11.87 -17.29 19.02
C ASP A 10 11.65 -15.87 18.46
N VAL A 11 12.72 -15.17 18.06
CA VAL A 11 12.62 -13.82 17.50
C VAL A 11 12.01 -13.81 16.10
N LYS A 12 12.33 -14.80 15.26
CA LYS A 12 11.78 -14.90 13.89
C LYS A 12 10.24 -15.00 13.86
N PRO A 13 9.58 -15.90 14.63
CA PRO A 13 8.12 -15.97 14.67
C PRO A 13 7.53 -14.67 15.25
N TYR A 14 8.10 -14.10 16.31
CA TYR A 14 7.65 -12.82 16.86
C TYR A 14 7.69 -11.67 15.83
N LEU A 15 8.80 -11.51 15.10
CA LEU A 15 8.91 -10.50 14.03
C LEU A 15 7.90 -10.74 12.90
N LYS A 16 7.64 -12.01 12.56
CA LYS A 16 6.65 -12.40 11.56
C LYS A 16 5.23 -12.02 12.00
N GLU A 17 4.88 -12.25 13.27
CA GLU A 17 3.59 -11.87 13.84
C GLU A 17 3.42 -10.35 13.92
N ARG A 18 4.45 -9.64 14.39
CA ARG A 18 4.46 -8.17 14.41
C ARG A 18 4.23 -7.58 13.02
N ARG A 19 4.88 -8.15 12.00
CA ARG A 19 4.68 -7.76 10.60
C ARG A 19 3.25 -8.04 10.13
N LYS A 20 2.67 -9.19 10.45
CA LYS A 20 1.26 -9.51 10.12
C LYS A 20 0.30 -8.49 10.74
N GLN A 21 0.48 -8.15 12.01
CA GLN A 21 -0.35 -7.15 12.70
C GLN A 21 -0.21 -5.77 12.08
N HIS A 22 1.02 -5.34 11.75
CA HIS A 22 1.28 -4.07 11.09
C HIS A 22 0.64 -4.00 9.70
N VAL A 23 0.81 -5.05 8.90
CA VAL A 23 0.24 -5.17 7.56
C VAL A 23 -1.29 -5.08 7.59
N LYS A 24 -1.93 -5.79 8.54
CA LYS A 24 -3.38 -5.73 8.73
C LYS A 24 -3.85 -4.31 9.05
N ARG A 25 -3.25 -3.66 10.06
CA ARG A 25 -3.60 -2.28 10.45
C ARG A 25 -3.45 -1.28 9.29
N MET A 26 -2.35 -1.38 8.54
CA MET A 26 -2.08 -0.49 7.41
C MET A 26 -3.03 -0.74 6.24
N GLY A 27 -3.33 -2.00 5.93
CA GLY A 27 -4.29 -2.38 4.90
C GLY A 27 -5.71 -1.87 5.17
N ASP A 28 -6.18 -1.99 6.41
CA ASP A 28 -7.51 -1.50 6.83
C ASP A 28 -7.61 0.02 6.71
N SER A 29 -6.59 0.75 7.20
CA SER A 29 -6.50 2.20 7.09
C SER A 29 -6.42 2.67 5.63
N ALA A 30 -5.60 2.02 4.81
CA ALA A 30 -5.49 2.30 3.38
C ALA A 30 -6.82 2.12 2.65
N THR A 31 -7.55 1.04 2.94
CA THR A 31 -8.86 0.77 2.32
C THR A 31 -9.85 1.91 2.56
N LYS A 32 -9.94 2.43 3.79
CA LYS A 32 -10.81 3.57 4.13
C LYS A 32 -10.44 4.81 3.31
N ASN A 33 -9.15 5.08 3.20
CA ASN A 33 -8.65 6.26 2.48
C ASN A 33 -8.83 6.15 0.97
N ILE A 34 -8.62 4.97 0.37
CA ILE A 34 -8.82 4.75 -1.06
C ILE A 34 -10.30 4.86 -1.42
N LYS A 35 -11.21 4.30 -0.59
CA LYS A 35 -12.66 4.50 -0.77
C LYS A 35 -13.04 5.98 -0.76
N ALA A 36 -12.41 6.79 0.09
CA ALA A 36 -12.66 8.22 0.17
C ALA A 36 -12.15 9.02 -1.05
N LEU A 37 -11.37 8.41 -1.95
CA LEU A 37 -10.97 9.06 -3.20
C LEU A 37 -12.08 9.03 -4.26
N GLY A 38 -13.08 8.16 -4.12
CA GLY A 38 -14.24 8.13 -5.03
C GLY A 38 -13.99 7.48 -6.40
N PHE A 39 -12.81 6.93 -6.64
CA PHE A 39 -12.49 6.20 -7.88
C PHE A 39 -12.87 4.72 -7.77
N GLU A 40 -13.18 4.08 -8.89
CA GLU A 40 -13.27 2.63 -8.95
C GLU A 40 -11.90 2.00 -8.67
N PHE A 41 -11.86 0.97 -7.82
CA PHE A 41 -10.60 0.29 -7.51
C PHE A 41 -10.80 -1.21 -7.28
N THR A 42 -9.76 -1.97 -7.61
CA THR A 42 -9.64 -3.39 -7.28
C THR A 42 -8.64 -3.54 -6.13
N HIS A 43 -9.04 -4.16 -5.03
CA HIS A 43 -8.17 -4.44 -3.89
C HIS A 43 -7.64 -5.87 -3.92
N TYR A 44 -6.34 -6.01 -4.05
CA TYR A 44 -5.60 -7.27 -3.93
C TYR A 44 -5.16 -7.46 -2.47
N GLN A 45 -5.93 -8.26 -1.73
CA GLN A 45 -5.69 -8.46 -0.29
C GLN A 45 -4.35 -9.14 0.02
N SER A 46 -3.79 -9.93 -0.90
CA SER A 46 -2.54 -10.68 -0.70
C SER A 46 -1.33 -9.77 -0.44
N ASN A 47 -1.30 -8.60 -1.08
CA ASN A 47 -0.20 -7.62 -0.98
C ASN A 47 -0.70 -6.22 -0.56
N HIS A 48 -1.98 -6.07 -0.22
CA HIS A 48 -2.65 -4.79 0.03
C HIS A 48 -2.41 -3.75 -1.06
N GLN A 49 -2.44 -4.21 -2.31
CA GLN A 49 -2.40 -3.35 -3.49
C GLN A 49 -3.81 -2.93 -3.87
N PHE A 50 -3.97 -1.65 -4.17
CA PHE A 50 -5.18 -1.04 -4.67
C PHE A 50 -4.90 -0.59 -6.09
N SER A 51 -5.51 -1.24 -7.07
CA SER A 51 -5.48 -0.82 -8.47
C SER A 51 -6.63 0.13 -8.70
N ILE A 52 -6.35 1.42 -8.71
CA ILE A 52 -7.30 2.53 -8.84
C ILE A 52 -7.42 2.86 -10.32
N ASN A 53 -8.63 2.79 -10.86
CA ASN A 53 -8.92 3.16 -12.24
C ASN A 53 -9.31 4.64 -12.29
N THR A 54 -8.56 5.41 -13.07
CA THR A 54 -8.83 6.82 -13.36
C THR A 54 -9.11 6.99 -14.85
N HIS A 55 -9.63 8.14 -15.25
CA HIS A 55 -9.93 8.44 -16.66
C HIS A 55 -8.68 8.36 -17.56
N LYS A 56 -7.51 8.69 -17.02
CA LYS A 56 -6.24 8.72 -17.79
C LYS A 56 -5.46 7.43 -17.69
N GLY A 57 -5.66 6.60 -16.66
CA GLY A 57 -4.98 5.31 -16.55
C GLY A 57 -5.26 4.57 -15.23
N THR A 58 -4.45 3.56 -14.97
CA THR A 58 -4.52 2.78 -13.73
C THR A 58 -3.37 3.15 -12.83
N ILE A 59 -3.67 3.44 -11.56
CA ILE A 59 -2.69 3.69 -10.51
C ILE A 59 -2.68 2.51 -9.55
N ASP A 60 -1.53 1.87 -9.39
CA ASP A 60 -1.32 0.89 -8.33
C ASP A 60 -0.82 1.59 -7.07
N TYR A 61 -1.53 1.44 -5.96
CA TYR A 61 -1.15 1.94 -4.64
C TYR A 61 -0.98 0.79 -3.65
N TRP A 62 0.12 0.75 -2.92
CA TRP A 62 0.36 -0.24 -1.87
C TRP A 62 0.06 0.38 -0.50
N GLY A 63 -1.00 -0.10 0.16
CA GLY A 63 -1.43 0.43 1.46
C GLY A 63 -0.41 0.22 2.58
N THR A 64 0.42 -0.81 2.48
CA THR A 64 1.45 -1.15 3.47
C THR A 64 2.65 -0.21 3.44
N THR A 65 3.09 0.18 2.24
CA THR A 65 4.28 1.05 2.06
C THR A 65 3.91 2.50 1.76
N GLY A 66 2.66 2.74 1.39
CA GLY A 66 2.16 4.02 0.89
C GLY A 66 2.66 4.37 -0.51
N THR A 67 3.35 3.47 -1.21
CA THR A 67 3.87 3.76 -2.55
C THR A 67 2.73 3.74 -3.56
N TRP A 68 2.75 4.62 -4.55
CA TRP A 68 1.91 4.51 -5.75
C TRP A 68 2.73 4.61 -7.03
N ILE A 69 2.20 4.01 -8.10
CA ILE A 69 2.73 4.11 -9.45
C ILE A 69 1.58 4.17 -10.46
N GLU A 70 1.65 5.09 -11.41
CA GLU A 70 0.76 5.11 -12.57
C GLU A 70 1.34 4.22 -13.67
N ARG A 71 0.55 3.26 -14.17
CA ARG A 71 1.04 2.23 -15.11
C ARG A 71 1.51 2.79 -16.45
N LYS A 72 0.83 3.84 -16.95
CA LYS A 72 1.07 4.45 -18.28
C LYS A 72 2.33 5.32 -18.27
N THR A 73 2.38 6.37 -17.45
CA THR A 73 3.55 7.27 -17.46
C THR A 73 4.72 6.77 -16.59
N LYS A 74 4.52 5.70 -15.81
CA LYS A 74 5.47 5.21 -14.80
C LYS A 74 5.82 6.23 -13.72
N LYS A 75 5.04 7.33 -13.61
CA LYS A 75 5.14 8.26 -12.49
C LYS A 75 4.84 7.53 -11.20
N ARG A 76 5.60 7.85 -10.17
CA ARG A 76 5.51 7.21 -8.86
C ARG A 76 5.66 8.22 -7.75
N GLY A 77 5.10 7.89 -6.60
CA GLY A 77 5.19 8.72 -5.41
C GLY A 77 4.95 7.91 -4.15
N LYS A 78 4.92 8.63 -3.02
CA LYS A 78 4.76 8.02 -1.70
C LYS A 78 3.75 8.79 -0.86
N GLY A 79 2.88 8.06 -0.20
CA GLY A 79 1.80 8.54 0.66
C GLY A 79 0.54 8.93 -0.10
N LEU A 80 -0.59 8.87 0.60
CA LEU A 80 -1.91 9.27 0.08
C LEU A 80 -2.00 10.75 -0.29
N ARG A 81 -1.29 11.63 0.44
CA ARG A 81 -1.28 13.07 0.14
C ARG A 81 -0.69 13.36 -1.24
N SER A 82 0.40 12.68 -1.61
CA SER A 82 1.00 12.87 -2.93
C SER A 82 0.15 12.24 -4.03
N LEU A 83 -0.49 11.10 -3.75
CA LEU A 83 -1.47 10.48 -4.66
C LEU A 83 -2.65 11.42 -4.92
N ARG A 84 -3.25 12.00 -3.87
CA ARG A 84 -4.36 12.95 -4.01
C ARG A 84 -3.96 14.17 -4.83
N LYS A 85 -2.81 14.78 -4.53
CA LYS A 85 -2.30 15.91 -5.32
C LYS A 85 -2.08 15.53 -6.79
N TYR A 86 -1.61 14.30 -7.05
CA TYR A 86 -1.44 13.81 -8.41
C TYR A 86 -2.78 13.68 -9.14
N LEU A 87 -3.79 13.09 -8.49
CA LEU A 87 -5.15 12.97 -9.03
C LEU A 87 -5.81 14.34 -9.29
N GLU A 88 -5.71 15.28 -8.35
CA GLU A 88 -6.25 16.65 -8.49
C GLU A 88 -5.62 17.40 -9.68
N LEU A 89 -4.31 17.24 -9.89
CA LEU A 89 -3.60 17.82 -11.04
C LEU A 89 -4.00 17.17 -12.37
N GLU A 90 -4.35 15.88 -12.35
CA GLU A 90 -4.81 15.15 -13.53
C GLU A 90 -6.27 15.50 -13.89
N ASP A 91 -7.14 15.75 -12.91
CA ASP A 91 -8.54 16.14 -13.15
C ASP A 91 -8.71 17.62 -13.56
N SER A 92 -7.75 18.48 -13.21
CA SER A 92 -7.77 19.92 -13.56
C SER A 92 -7.31 20.23 -15.00
N LYS A 93 -7.06 19.21 -15.82
CA LYS A 93 -6.52 19.31 -17.19
C LYS A 93 -7.34 18.52 -18.20
#